data_AF-A0A818MPW4-F1
#
_entry.id   AF-A0A818MPW4-F1
#
_cell.length_a   1.000
_cell.length_b   1.000
_cell.length_c   1.000
_cell.angle_alpha   90.00
_cell.angle_beta   90.00
_cell.angle_gamma   90.00
#
_symmetry.space_group_name_H-M   'P 1'
#
loop_
_entity.id
_entity.type
_entity.pdbx_description
1 polymer ?
#
loop_
_entity_poly.entity_id
_entity_poly.type
_entity_poly.pdbx_seq_one_letter_code
_entity_poly.pdbx_strand_id
1 'polypeptide(L)'
;MSSNSGSFSSWIRSANLILTSTEQGLNRLRNLSQYINDALLKHHLNNIPSITLLLHNIYDTIEDRLTIVLTQECTRCQVHFERLSLDEYAQMVKLIENFISNVNGYDKKYKSRPLKTFLQSQTSKFLTHFHDERKQRVANTLDNEQWKQALSESPSTISSISSAKQFEQLTKLYSEHIDEIHGKLISIIENTFDETLSSYEVRAPMPSDCFPTLVTRHITAFYNAVARIVSPSDLILLFTRLNSIFKQLLARRLRQLRIANDGGPQHGLLTSDLLYYIKQVQSFPGLEMLELHVDEIWTTN
;
A
#
# COMPACT_ATOMS: atom_id res chain seq x y z
N MET A 1 -29.49 15.75 4.54
CA MET A 1 -28.26 15.87 5.35
C MET A 1 -27.32 16.81 4.61
N SER A 2 -27.41 18.12 4.86
CA SER A 2 -26.72 19.15 4.05
C SER A 2 -26.18 20.31 4.90
N SER A 3 -25.66 19.99 6.09
CA SER A 3 -25.27 20.99 7.10
C SER A 3 -23.76 21.07 7.37
N ASN A 4 -22.94 20.13 6.86
CA ASN A 4 -21.50 20.09 7.16
C ASN A 4 -20.62 21.01 6.28
N SER A 5 -21.09 21.40 5.09
CA SER A 5 -20.26 22.17 4.14
C SER A 5 -19.92 23.59 4.64
N GLY A 6 -20.84 24.25 5.36
CA GLY A 6 -20.62 25.56 5.97
C GLY A 6 -19.67 25.53 7.17
N SER A 7 -19.76 24.47 7.97
CA SER A 7 -18.91 24.26 9.14
C SER A 7 -17.48 23.90 8.76
N PHE A 8 -17.32 23.00 7.78
CA PHE A 8 -16.00 22.60 7.29
C PHE A 8 -15.28 23.73 6.54
N SER A 9 -15.99 24.47 5.67
CA SER A 9 -15.40 25.63 4.99
C SER A 9 -14.95 26.72 5.98
N SER A 10 -15.71 26.94 7.05
CA SER A 10 -15.32 27.83 8.14
C SER A 10 -14.06 27.34 8.85
N TRP A 11 -13.97 26.04 9.14
CA TRP A 11 -12.79 25.44 9.74
C TRP A 11 -11.57 25.55 8.81
N ILE A 12 -11.71 25.22 7.53
CA ILE A 12 -10.63 25.33 6.54
C ILE A 12 -10.09 26.75 6.45
N ARG A 13 -10.97 27.76 6.48
CA ARG A 13 -10.54 29.16 6.49
C ARG A 13 -9.74 29.50 7.74
N SER A 14 -10.22 29.11 8.92
CA SER A 14 -9.51 29.34 10.18
C SER A 14 -8.17 28.60 10.23
N ALA A 15 -8.14 27.32 9.85
CA ALA A 15 -6.94 26.51 9.79
C ALA A 15 -5.89 27.11 8.84
N ASN A 16 -6.30 27.55 7.65
CA ASN A 16 -5.41 28.24 6.72
C ASN A 16 -4.79 29.51 7.32
N LEU A 17 -5.59 30.34 8.00
CA LEU A 17 -5.11 31.57 8.63
C LEU A 17 -4.09 31.27 9.74
N ILE A 18 -4.38 30.28 10.59
CA ILE A 18 -3.51 29.87 11.70
C ILE A 18 -2.19 29.32 11.16
N LEU A 19 -2.25 28.43 10.16
CA LEU A 19 -1.05 27.83 9.56
C LEU A 19 -0.20 28.87 8.83
N THR A 20 -0.82 29.75 8.04
CA THR A 20 -0.10 30.82 7.33
C THR A 20 0.56 31.80 8.30
N SER A 21 -0.14 32.22 9.36
CA SER A 21 0.41 33.10 10.40
C SER A 21 1.60 32.45 11.12
N THR A 22 1.47 31.15 11.44
CA THR A 22 2.53 30.40 12.09
C THR A 22 3.74 30.22 11.18
N GLU A 23 3.50 29.93 9.90
CA GLU A 23 4.55 29.80 8.88
C GLU A 23 5.37 31.09 8.75
N GLN A 24 4.70 32.26 8.73
CA GLN A 24 5.37 33.56 8.74
C GLN A 24 6.22 33.76 10.00
N GLY A 25 5.71 33.36 11.17
CA GLY A 25 6.46 33.41 12.43
C GLY A 25 7.70 32.52 12.41
N LEU A 26 7.57 31.29 11.93
CA LEU A 26 8.68 30.33 11.79
C LEU A 26 9.74 30.83 10.80
N ASN A 27 9.33 31.46 9.69
CA ASN A 27 10.25 32.05 8.72
C ASN A 27 11.06 33.20 9.33
N ARG A 28 10.44 34.04 10.17
CA ARG A 28 11.16 35.09 10.92
C ARG A 28 12.18 34.49 11.89
N LEU A 29 11.82 33.43 12.62
CA LEU A 29 12.74 32.73 13.52
C LEU A 29 13.92 32.11 12.77
N ARG A 30 13.68 31.54 11.60
CA ARG A 30 14.73 31.03 10.71
C ARG A 30 15.70 32.13 10.31
N ASN A 31 15.19 33.26 9.83
CA ASN A 31 16.02 34.39 9.40
C ASN A 31 16.87 34.94 10.56
N LEU A 32 16.28 35.02 11.76
CA LEU A 32 17.01 35.41 12.97
C LEU A 32 18.11 34.41 13.31
N SER A 33 17.82 33.11 13.27
CA SER A 33 18.81 32.05 13.50
C SER A 33 19.97 32.13 12.52
N GLN A 34 19.69 32.38 11.24
CA GLN A 34 20.71 32.57 10.21
C GLN A 34 21.59 33.79 10.49
N TYR A 35 21.00 34.94 10.86
CA TYR A 35 21.74 36.14 11.24
C TYR A 35 22.66 35.91 12.45
N ILE A 36 22.17 35.21 13.47
CA ILE A 36 22.96 34.86 14.66
C ILE A 36 24.12 33.93 14.27
N ASN A 37 23.87 32.92 13.44
CA ASN A 37 24.92 32.02 12.96
C ASN A 37 26.01 32.77 12.16
N ASP A 38 25.61 33.68 11.28
CA ASP A 38 26.55 34.50 10.50
C ASP A 38 27.40 35.41 11.40
N ALA A 39 26.81 35.97 12.46
CA ALA A 39 27.54 36.77 13.45
C ALA A 39 28.51 35.92 14.27
N LEU A 40 28.10 34.74 14.73
CA LEU A 40 28.96 33.83 15.49
C LEU A 40 30.14 33.31 14.66
N LEU A 41 29.91 33.00 13.38
CA LEU A 41 30.96 32.64 12.42
C LEU A 41 31.99 33.77 12.26
N LYS A 42 31.54 35.02 12.13
CA LYS A 42 32.43 36.20 12.06
C LYS A 42 33.29 36.39 13.31
N HIS A 43 32.79 35.99 14.48
CA HIS A 43 33.50 36.09 15.76
C HIS A 43 34.25 34.80 16.16
N HIS A 44 34.39 33.82 15.26
CA HIS A 44 35.03 32.52 15.50
C HIS A 44 34.45 31.72 16.70
N LEU A 45 33.17 31.92 17.02
CA LEU A 45 32.46 31.19 18.08
C LEU A 45 31.69 30.00 17.47
N ASN A 46 32.09 28.77 17.79
CA ASN A 46 31.49 27.54 17.24
C ASN A 46 30.33 27.00 18.11
N ASN A 47 29.15 27.62 18.02
CA ASN A 47 27.91 27.19 18.73
C ASN A 47 26.75 26.74 17.81
N ILE A 48 27.01 26.56 16.50
CA ILE A 48 25.99 26.29 15.47
C ILE A 48 25.14 25.03 15.79
N PRO A 49 25.71 23.87 16.21
CA PRO A 49 24.92 22.68 16.49
C PRO A 49 23.87 22.88 17.59
N SER A 50 24.18 23.69 18.61
CA SER A 50 23.27 24.00 19.72
C SER A 50 22.10 24.87 19.26
N ILE A 51 22.33 25.84 18.37
CA ILE A 51 21.28 26.72 17.83
C ILE A 51 20.34 25.96 16.91
N THR A 52 20.87 25.09 16.06
CA THR A 52 20.06 24.21 15.20
C THR A 52 19.16 23.29 16.04
N LEU A 53 19.69 22.68 17.10
CA LEU A 53 18.91 21.82 17.99
C LEU A 53 17.81 22.60 18.73
N LEU A 54 18.12 23.80 19.25
CA LEU A 54 17.11 24.66 19.87
C LEU A 54 16.01 25.05 18.89
N LEU A 55 16.36 25.35 17.64
CA LEU A 55 15.39 25.69 16.61
C LEU A 55 14.47 24.50 16.28
N HIS A 56 15.01 23.28 16.19
CA HIS A 56 14.21 22.07 15.99
C HIS A 56 13.25 21.83 17.17
N ASN A 57 13.71 22.01 18.42
CA ASN A 57 12.85 21.89 19.60
C ASN A 57 11.72 22.93 19.62
N ILE A 58 11.99 24.16 19.16
CA ILE A 58 10.98 25.21 19.02
C ILE A 58 9.96 24.82 17.95
N TYR A 59 10.42 24.29 16.82
CA TYR A 59 9.53 23.80 15.75
C TYR A 59 8.63 22.68 16.26
N ASP A 60 9.17 21.66 16.93
CA ASP A 60 8.40 20.58 17.53
C ASP A 60 7.35 21.11 18.53
N THR A 61 7.75 22.04 19.41
CA THR A 61 6.83 22.65 20.40
C THR A 61 5.69 23.42 19.73
N ILE A 62 5.99 24.18 18.67
CA ILE A 62 4.99 24.95 17.92
C ILE A 62 4.04 24.00 17.19
N GLU A 63 4.57 22.97 16.54
CA GLU A 63 3.77 21.97 15.84
C GLU A 63 2.86 21.20 16.81
N ASP A 64 3.35 20.80 18.00
CA ASP A 64 2.53 20.20 19.05
C ASP A 64 1.37 21.14 19.44
N ARG A 65 1.64 22.43 19.63
CA ARG A 65 0.60 23.42 19.93
C ARG A 65 -0.38 23.60 18.78
N LEU A 66 0.08 23.55 17.53
CA LEU A 66 -0.77 23.59 16.35
C LEU A 66 -1.75 22.42 16.31
N THR A 67 -1.32 21.19 16.66
CA THR A 67 -2.25 20.04 16.70
C THR A 67 -3.41 20.28 17.67
N ILE A 68 -3.11 20.88 18.82
CA ILE A 68 -4.11 21.22 19.86
C ILE A 68 -5.06 22.29 19.33
N VAL A 69 -4.52 23.38 18.78
CA VAL A 69 -5.32 24.49 18.25
C VAL A 69 -6.21 24.05 17.09
N LEU A 70 -5.68 23.26 16.15
CA LEU A 70 -6.46 22.72 15.03
C LEU A 70 -7.62 21.85 15.53
N THR A 71 -7.38 21.05 16.56
CA THR A 71 -8.43 20.23 17.21
C THR A 71 -9.46 21.08 17.93
N GLN A 72 -9.05 22.13 18.65
CA GLN A 72 -9.96 23.07 19.30
C GLN A 72 -10.83 23.82 18.28
N GLU A 73 -10.24 24.21 17.14
CA GLU A 73 -10.97 24.83 16.05
C GLU A 73 -12.02 23.91 15.44
N CYS A 74 -11.77 22.59 15.42
CA CYS A 74 -12.79 21.61 15.03
C CYS A 74 -13.99 21.66 15.97
N THR A 75 -13.75 21.65 17.29
CA THR A 75 -14.82 21.76 18.28
C THR A 75 -15.58 23.08 18.13
N ARG A 76 -14.88 24.19 17.90
CA ARG A 76 -15.49 25.52 17.69
C ARG A 76 -16.37 25.56 16.44
N CYS A 77 -15.91 24.96 15.35
CA CYS A 77 -16.66 24.92 14.09
C CYS A 77 -17.65 23.75 14.01
N GLN A 78 -17.79 22.95 15.08
CA GLN A 78 -18.61 21.73 15.10
C GLN A 78 -18.26 20.74 13.97
N VAL A 79 -16.96 20.63 13.66
CA VAL A 79 -16.41 19.73 12.66
C VAL A 79 -15.86 18.49 13.35
N HIS A 80 -16.18 17.32 12.81
CA HIS A 80 -15.59 16.04 13.23
C HIS A 80 -14.87 15.44 12.03
N PHE A 81 -13.55 15.27 12.13
CA PHE A 81 -12.74 14.76 11.01
C PHE A 81 -13.20 13.39 10.50
N GLU A 82 -13.68 12.53 11.40
CA GLU A 82 -14.17 11.18 11.06
C GLU A 82 -15.45 11.19 10.22
N ARG A 83 -16.20 12.30 10.22
CA ARG A 83 -17.48 12.47 9.51
C ARG A 83 -17.38 13.34 8.26
N LEU A 84 -16.15 13.70 7.87
CA LEU A 84 -15.93 14.46 6.64
C LEU A 84 -16.23 13.59 5.41
N SER A 85 -16.54 14.22 4.29
CA SER A 85 -16.48 13.53 3.00
C SER A 85 -15.03 13.26 2.58
N LEU A 86 -14.83 12.38 1.60
CA LEU A 86 -13.49 12.09 1.06
C LEU A 86 -12.81 13.36 0.53
N ASP A 87 -13.55 14.22 -0.17
CA ASP A 87 -13.01 15.47 -0.72
C ASP A 87 -12.62 16.48 0.37
N GLU A 88 -13.44 16.60 1.41
CA GLU A 88 -13.14 17.47 2.56
C GLU A 88 -11.95 16.94 3.36
N TYR A 89 -11.89 15.62 3.58
CA TYR A 89 -10.75 15.00 4.25
C TYR A 89 -9.45 15.18 3.46
N ALA A 90 -9.48 15.01 2.14
CA ALA A 90 -8.34 15.24 1.27
C ALA A 90 -7.86 16.72 1.31
N GLN A 91 -8.80 17.67 1.36
CA GLN A 91 -8.45 19.10 1.51
C GLN A 91 -7.75 19.38 2.85
N MET A 92 -8.21 18.77 3.94
CA MET A 92 -7.57 18.88 5.26
C MET A 92 -6.14 18.33 5.24
N VAL A 93 -5.95 17.11 4.70
CA VAL A 93 -4.63 16.47 4.61
C VAL A 93 -3.68 17.35 3.79
N LYS A 94 -4.10 17.78 2.59
CA LYS A 94 -3.30 18.62 1.71
C LYS A 94 -2.87 19.93 2.38
N LEU A 95 -3.78 20.57 3.13
CA LEU A 95 -3.48 21.79 3.87
C LEU A 95 -2.34 21.59 4.89
N ILE A 96 -2.43 20.52 5.69
CA ILE A 96 -1.44 20.23 6.73
C ILE A 96 -0.12 19.74 6.10
N GLU A 97 -0.16 18.92 5.06
CA GLU A 97 1.03 18.44 4.36
C GLU A 97 1.81 19.57 3.67
N ASN A 98 1.11 20.56 3.09
CA ASN A 98 1.76 21.75 2.53
C ASN A 98 2.53 22.51 3.61
N PHE A 99 1.93 22.72 4.79
CA PHE A 99 2.61 23.36 5.91
C PHE A 99 3.83 22.55 6.37
N ILE A 100 3.68 21.23 6.54
CA ILE A 100 4.80 20.33 6.89
C ILE A 100 5.94 20.43 5.88
N SER A 101 5.63 20.45 4.58
CA SER A 101 6.62 20.57 3.51
C SER A 101 7.38 21.90 3.61
N ASN A 102 6.67 23.00 3.88
CA ASN A 102 7.30 24.32 4.02
C ASN A 102 8.25 24.36 5.23
N VAL A 103 7.83 23.85 6.39
CA VAL A 103 8.67 23.83 7.59
C VAL A 103 9.90 22.91 7.41
N ASN A 104 9.72 21.72 6.83
CA ASN A 104 10.86 20.84 6.51
C ASN A 104 11.81 21.44 5.46
N GLY A 105 11.33 22.39 4.64
CA GLY A 105 12.16 23.15 3.70
C GLY A 105 13.12 24.13 4.38
N TYR A 106 12.89 24.48 5.65
CA TYR A 106 13.75 25.39 6.40
C TYR A 106 15.07 24.74 6.82
N ASP A 107 15.04 23.46 7.17
CA ASP A 107 16.21 22.64 7.46
C ASP A 107 15.99 21.19 7.00
N LYS A 108 16.86 20.70 6.12
CA LYS A 108 16.80 19.33 5.58
C LYS A 108 16.86 18.24 6.66
N LYS A 109 17.50 18.54 7.80
CA LYS A 109 17.63 17.62 8.94
C LYS A 109 16.39 17.60 9.83
N TYR A 110 15.60 18.66 9.83
CA TYR A 110 14.35 18.70 10.57
C TYR A 110 13.32 17.78 9.93
N LYS A 111 12.55 17.10 10.78
CA LYS A 111 11.44 16.24 10.38
C LYS A 111 10.28 16.52 11.33
N SER A 112 9.26 17.21 10.82
CA SER A 112 7.98 17.38 11.51
C SER A 112 7.43 16.02 11.99
N ARG A 113 7.39 15.80 13.30
CA ARG A 113 6.84 14.58 13.94
C ARG A 113 5.45 14.80 14.52
N PRO A 114 5.15 15.92 15.21
CA PRO A 114 3.83 16.15 15.81
C PRO A 114 2.70 16.12 14.78
N LEU A 115 2.80 16.92 13.72
CA LEU A 115 1.74 17.03 12.72
C LEU A 115 1.58 15.74 11.89
N LYS A 116 2.66 15.01 11.64
CA LYS A 116 2.59 13.70 10.98
C LYS A 116 1.87 12.66 11.84
N THR A 117 2.21 12.58 13.12
CA THR A 117 1.54 11.69 14.07
C THR A 117 0.07 12.06 14.22
N PHE A 118 -0.23 13.36 14.26
CA PHE A 118 -1.59 13.88 14.27
C PHE A 118 -2.39 13.43 13.03
N LEU A 119 -1.85 13.63 11.81
CA LEU A 119 -2.50 13.19 10.58
C LEU A 119 -2.75 11.68 10.59
N GLN A 120 -1.75 10.87 10.94
CA GLN A 120 -1.89 9.41 11.05
C GLN A 120 -3.01 9.00 12.01
N SER A 121 -3.10 9.66 13.17
CA SER A 121 -4.17 9.44 14.15
C SER A 121 -5.55 9.78 13.58
N GLN A 122 -5.68 10.93 12.90
CA GLN A 122 -6.95 11.32 12.28
C GLN A 122 -7.33 10.41 11.10
N THR A 123 -6.36 9.93 10.31
CA THR A 123 -6.61 9.02 9.18
C THR A 123 -7.15 7.69 9.66
N SER A 124 -6.58 7.15 10.74
CA SER A 124 -7.04 5.90 11.32
C SER A 124 -8.49 6.01 11.82
N LYS A 125 -8.83 7.11 12.50
CA LYS A 125 -10.20 7.38 12.98
C LYS A 125 -11.19 7.55 11.82
N PHE A 126 -10.81 8.35 10.82
CA PHE A 126 -11.62 8.56 9.62
C PHE A 126 -11.91 7.26 8.88
N LEU A 127 -10.88 6.44 8.64
CA LEU A 127 -11.03 5.18 7.91
C LEU A 127 -11.93 4.20 8.67
N THR A 128 -11.77 4.11 9.99
CA THR A 128 -12.60 3.25 10.86
C THR A 128 -14.07 3.65 10.78
N HIS A 129 -14.37 4.94 11.01
CA HIS A 129 -15.73 5.45 10.91
C HIS A 129 -16.32 5.29 9.51
N PHE A 130 -15.54 5.57 8.46
CA PHE A 130 -15.98 5.42 7.07
C PHE A 130 -16.38 3.97 6.74
N HIS A 131 -15.61 2.98 7.21
CA HIS A 131 -15.96 1.58 7.03
C HIS A 131 -17.17 1.17 7.85
N ASP A 132 -17.26 1.60 9.11
CA ASP A 132 -18.38 1.26 9.98
C ASP A 132 -19.69 1.87 9.48
N GLU A 133 -19.67 3.11 8.99
CA GLU A 133 -20.85 3.75 8.42
C GLU A 133 -21.32 3.01 7.15
N ARG A 134 -20.41 2.54 6.30
CA ARG A 134 -20.78 1.74 5.12
C ARG A 134 -21.37 0.39 5.52
N LYS A 135 -20.78 -0.30 6.50
CA LYS A 135 -21.32 -1.55 7.04
C LYS A 135 -22.73 -1.33 7.60
N GLN A 136 -22.92 -0.28 8.39
CA GLN A 136 -24.20 0.04 9.00
C GLN A 136 -25.25 0.45 7.95
N ARG A 137 -24.89 1.19 6.91
CA ARG A 137 -25.81 1.49 5.80
C ARG A 137 -26.24 0.23 5.08
N VAL A 138 -25.32 -0.69 4.78
CA VAL A 138 -25.65 -1.99 4.18
C VAL A 138 -26.59 -2.79 5.09
N ALA A 139 -26.28 -2.88 6.39
CA ALA A 139 -27.14 -3.54 7.38
C ALA A 139 -28.55 -2.92 7.41
N ASN A 140 -28.65 -1.60 7.47
CA ASN A 140 -29.93 -0.89 7.49
C ASN A 140 -30.72 -1.04 6.17
N THR A 141 -30.04 -1.11 5.02
CA THR A 141 -30.70 -1.40 3.74
C THR A 141 -31.28 -2.81 3.74
N LEU A 142 -30.51 -3.78 4.23
CA LEU A 142 -30.99 -5.16 4.42
C LEU A 142 -32.20 -5.21 5.36
N ASP A 143 -32.17 -4.47 6.48
CA ASP A 143 -33.25 -4.45 7.48
C ASP A 143 -34.54 -3.75 7.00
N ASN A 144 -34.44 -2.87 6.00
CA ASN A 144 -35.57 -2.08 5.48
C ASN A 144 -36.15 -2.60 4.16
N GLU A 145 -35.59 -3.66 3.56
CA GLU A 145 -36.19 -4.28 2.37
C GLU A 145 -37.56 -4.91 2.66
N GLN A 146 -38.40 -5.07 1.62
CA GLN A 146 -39.82 -5.50 1.68
C GLN A 146 -40.06 -6.92 2.25
N TRP A 147 -39.05 -7.57 2.82
CA TRP A 147 -39.16 -8.90 3.43
C TRP A 147 -40.18 -8.94 4.59
N LYS A 148 -40.53 -7.80 5.23
CA LYS A 148 -41.60 -7.75 6.24
C LYS A 148 -43.03 -7.88 5.70
N GLN A 149 -43.30 -7.43 4.46
CA GLN A 149 -44.62 -7.62 3.83
C GLN A 149 -44.75 -9.00 3.18
N ALA A 150 -43.65 -9.58 2.69
CA ALA A 150 -43.65 -10.96 2.19
C ALA A 150 -43.86 -12.02 3.29
N LEU A 151 -43.65 -11.67 4.57
CA LEU A 151 -43.89 -12.53 5.73
C LEU A 151 -45.39 -12.70 6.09
N SER A 152 -46.31 -11.94 5.48
CA SER A 152 -47.76 -12.10 5.74
C SER A 152 -48.46 -13.14 4.87
N GLU A 153 -47.75 -13.79 3.92
CA GLU A 153 -48.34 -14.81 3.05
C GLU A 153 -47.57 -16.15 3.17
N SER A 154 -48.16 -17.06 3.95
CA SER A 154 -47.92 -18.52 4.09
C SER A 154 -46.47 -19.03 4.34
N PRO A 155 -46.14 -19.62 5.51
CA PRO A 155 -44.77 -19.56 6.06
C PRO A 155 -43.90 -20.84 6.01
N SER A 156 -44.16 -21.89 5.21
CA SER A 156 -43.50 -23.19 5.48
C SER A 156 -42.56 -23.79 4.43
N THR A 157 -42.30 -23.17 3.26
CA THR A 157 -41.37 -23.82 2.30
C THR A 157 -40.49 -22.87 1.46
N ILE A 158 -40.75 -21.56 1.45
CA ILE A 158 -40.03 -20.61 0.57
C ILE A 158 -38.83 -19.94 1.28
N SER A 159 -38.81 -19.87 2.63
CA SER A 159 -37.77 -19.17 3.41
C SER A 159 -36.39 -19.84 3.36
N SER A 160 -36.34 -21.18 3.25
CA SER A 160 -35.08 -21.94 3.22
C SER A 160 -34.34 -21.86 1.88
N ILE A 161 -35.07 -21.66 0.78
CA ILE A 161 -34.51 -21.68 -0.58
C ILE A 161 -33.97 -20.29 -0.98
N SER A 162 -34.58 -19.21 -0.49
CA SER A 162 -34.19 -17.84 -0.84
C SER A 162 -32.93 -17.36 -0.09
N SER A 163 -32.81 -17.69 1.19
CA SER A 163 -31.66 -17.32 2.03
C SER A 163 -30.37 -18.05 1.60
N ALA A 164 -30.47 -19.33 1.24
CA ALA A 164 -29.36 -20.10 0.69
C ALA A 164 -28.84 -19.52 -0.63
N LYS A 165 -29.73 -19.10 -1.53
CA LYS A 165 -29.36 -18.48 -2.82
C LYS A 165 -28.66 -17.13 -2.63
N GLN A 166 -29.08 -16.32 -1.68
CA GLN A 166 -28.44 -15.03 -1.39
C GLN A 166 -27.05 -15.22 -0.76
N PHE A 167 -26.90 -16.21 0.12
CA PHE A 167 -25.60 -16.58 0.67
C PHE A 167 -24.66 -17.08 -0.43
N GLU A 168 -25.16 -17.93 -1.33
CA GLU A 168 -24.41 -18.43 -2.49
C GLU A 168 -23.97 -17.29 -3.43
N GLN A 169 -24.83 -16.30 -3.67
CA GLN A 169 -24.48 -15.09 -4.43
C GLN A 169 -23.39 -14.27 -3.74
N LEU A 170 -23.46 -14.08 -2.42
CA LEU A 170 -22.43 -13.36 -1.67
C LEU A 170 -21.11 -14.13 -1.68
N THR A 171 -21.12 -15.44 -1.43
CA THR A 171 -19.93 -16.29 -1.54
C THR A 171 -19.29 -16.16 -2.92
N LYS A 172 -20.11 -16.12 -3.98
CA LYS A 172 -19.63 -15.94 -5.35
C LYS A 172 -18.97 -14.57 -5.57
N LEU A 173 -19.58 -13.48 -5.10
CA LEU A 173 -18.98 -12.14 -5.21
C LEU A 173 -17.66 -12.04 -4.43
N TYR A 174 -17.59 -12.65 -3.24
CA TYR A 174 -16.35 -12.73 -2.48
C TYR A 174 -15.28 -13.54 -3.21
N SER A 175 -15.61 -14.69 -3.79
CA SER A 175 -14.64 -15.49 -4.56
C SER A 175 -14.15 -14.74 -5.81
N GLU A 176 -15.04 -14.05 -6.53
CA GLU A 176 -14.69 -13.25 -7.70
C GLU A 176 -13.71 -12.11 -7.33
N HIS A 177 -13.92 -11.44 -6.19
CA HIS A 177 -13.01 -10.40 -5.72
C HIS A 177 -11.66 -10.94 -5.27
N ILE A 178 -11.62 -12.10 -4.62
CA ILE A 178 -10.37 -12.80 -4.27
C ILE A 178 -9.59 -13.12 -5.55
N ASP A 179 -10.25 -13.66 -6.57
CA ASP A 179 -9.63 -13.94 -7.87
C ASP A 179 -9.12 -12.67 -8.57
N GLU A 180 -9.83 -11.54 -8.47
CA GLU A 180 -9.38 -10.27 -9.03
C GLU A 180 -8.10 -9.76 -8.34
N ILE A 181 -8.03 -9.84 -7.01
CA ILE A 181 -6.83 -9.48 -6.24
C ILE A 181 -5.67 -10.41 -6.63
N HIS A 182 -5.90 -11.71 -6.66
CA HIS A 182 -4.91 -12.69 -7.10
C HIS A 182 -4.40 -12.38 -8.50
N GLY A 183 -5.29 -12.06 -9.45
CA GLY A 183 -4.92 -11.67 -10.81
C GLY A 183 -4.01 -10.43 -10.86
N LYS A 184 -4.32 -9.39 -10.08
CA LYS A 184 -3.50 -8.17 -10.00
C LYS A 184 -2.12 -8.44 -9.42
N LEU A 185 -2.04 -9.25 -8.35
CA LEU A 185 -0.77 -9.64 -7.74
C LEU A 185 0.12 -10.41 -8.73
N ILE A 186 -0.48 -11.36 -9.45
CA ILE A 186 0.21 -12.14 -10.47
C ILE A 186 0.73 -11.24 -11.59
N SER A 187 -0.08 -10.29 -12.09
CA SER A 187 0.31 -9.36 -13.17
C SER A 187 1.50 -8.46 -12.80
N ILE A 188 1.60 -8.02 -11.53
CA ILE A 188 2.74 -7.21 -11.07
C ILE A 188 4.05 -8.01 -11.17
N ILE A 189 4.01 -9.29 -10.78
CA ILE A 189 5.18 -10.17 -10.82
C ILE A 189 5.52 -10.58 -12.23
N GLU A 190 4.51 -10.84 -13.07
CA GLU A 190 4.69 -11.15 -14.48
C GLU A 190 5.56 -10.09 -15.16
N ASN A 191 5.25 -8.80 -14.97
CA ASN A 191 6.07 -7.71 -15.50
C ASN A 191 7.53 -7.77 -14.99
N THR A 192 7.71 -8.08 -13.71
CA THR A 192 9.04 -8.16 -13.09
C THR A 192 9.84 -9.38 -13.59
N PHE A 193 9.16 -10.51 -13.82
CA PHE A 193 9.75 -11.70 -14.42
C PHE A 193 10.15 -11.46 -15.86
N ASP A 194 9.30 -10.78 -16.64
CA ASP A 194 9.59 -10.48 -18.03
C ASP A 194 10.83 -9.58 -18.16
N GLU A 195 10.92 -8.53 -17.34
CA GLU A 195 12.10 -7.66 -17.26
C GLU A 195 13.37 -8.47 -16.95
N THR A 196 13.32 -9.36 -15.96
CA THR A 196 14.48 -10.18 -15.57
C THR A 196 14.88 -11.17 -16.66
N LEU A 197 13.91 -11.92 -17.20
CA LEU A 197 14.13 -12.95 -18.22
C LEU A 197 14.50 -12.37 -19.59
N SER A 198 14.13 -11.12 -19.89
CA SER A 198 14.52 -10.45 -21.14
C SER A 198 16.04 -10.35 -21.33
N SER A 199 16.78 -10.29 -20.21
CA SER A 199 18.24 -10.22 -20.17
C SER A 199 18.93 -11.58 -20.04
N TYR A 200 18.16 -12.67 -19.91
CA TYR A 200 18.70 -14.00 -19.69
C TYR A 200 19.52 -14.50 -20.88
N GLU A 201 20.67 -15.10 -20.59
CA GLU A 201 21.52 -15.82 -21.54
C GLU A 201 21.93 -17.18 -20.95
N VAL A 202 21.97 -18.22 -21.79
CA VAL A 202 22.42 -19.56 -21.38
C VAL A 202 23.93 -19.66 -21.54
N ARG A 203 24.67 -19.27 -20.50
CA ARG A 203 26.14 -19.31 -20.47
C ARG A 203 26.66 -19.66 -19.08
N ALA A 204 27.76 -20.41 -19.00
CA ALA A 204 28.45 -20.67 -17.73
C ALA A 204 28.94 -19.37 -17.08
N PRO A 205 29.03 -19.29 -15.74
CA PRO A 205 28.76 -20.35 -14.74
C PRO A 205 27.27 -20.60 -14.48
N MET A 206 26.91 -21.81 -14.01
CA MET A 206 25.54 -22.19 -13.62
C MET A 206 25.46 -22.45 -12.11
N PRO A 207 24.39 -22.05 -11.41
CA PRO A 207 23.21 -21.37 -11.94
C PRO A 207 23.53 -19.94 -12.40
N SER A 208 22.94 -19.53 -13.52
CA SER A 208 23.11 -18.19 -14.08
C SER A 208 22.59 -17.14 -13.11
N ASP A 209 23.16 -15.94 -13.05
CA ASP A 209 22.73 -14.89 -12.09
C ASP A 209 21.23 -14.54 -12.20
N CYS A 210 20.61 -14.78 -13.35
CA CYS A 210 19.19 -14.57 -13.60
C CYS A 210 18.29 -15.41 -12.68
N PHE A 211 18.58 -16.70 -12.52
CA PHE A 211 17.73 -17.63 -11.77
C PHE A 211 17.77 -17.41 -10.24
N PRO A 212 18.94 -17.26 -9.60
CA PRO A 212 19.06 -16.80 -8.22
C PRO A 212 18.42 -15.42 -8.02
N THR A 213 18.59 -14.47 -8.94
CA THR A 213 17.92 -13.16 -8.84
C THR A 213 16.41 -13.30 -8.84
N LEU A 214 15.87 -14.07 -9.79
CA LEU A 214 14.44 -14.32 -9.94
C LEU A 214 13.84 -14.98 -8.69
N VAL A 215 14.51 -16.03 -8.19
CA VAL A 215 14.07 -16.73 -6.98
C VAL A 215 14.21 -15.84 -5.75
N THR A 216 15.42 -15.38 -5.43
CA THR A 216 15.72 -14.74 -4.14
C THR A 216 15.13 -13.34 -4.01
N ARG A 217 15.02 -12.57 -5.11
CA ARG A 217 14.49 -11.20 -5.05
C ARG A 217 13.01 -11.12 -5.37
N HIS A 218 12.52 -11.89 -6.34
CA HIS A 218 11.13 -11.74 -6.79
C HIS A 218 10.21 -12.78 -6.15
N ILE A 219 10.55 -14.07 -6.26
CA ILE A 219 9.72 -15.15 -5.70
C ILE A 219 9.70 -15.13 -4.17
N THR A 220 10.85 -15.01 -3.51
CA THR A 220 10.92 -14.93 -2.04
C THR A 220 10.19 -13.70 -1.51
N ALA A 221 10.34 -12.54 -2.15
CA ALA A 221 9.64 -11.33 -1.73
C ALA A 221 8.13 -11.47 -1.89
N PHE A 222 7.66 -12.07 -3.00
CA PHE A 222 6.25 -12.34 -3.19
C PHE A 222 5.72 -13.33 -2.15
N TYR A 223 6.40 -14.46 -1.95
CA TYR A 223 6.04 -15.46 -0.94
C TYR A 223 5.85 -14.80 0.42
N ASN A 224 6.84 -14.01 0.87
CA ASN A 224 6.79 -13.34 2.17
C ASN A 224 5.63 -12.34 2.29
N ALA A 225 5.24 -11.70 1.18
CA ALA A 225 4.11 -10.78 1.15
C ALA A 225 2.77 -11.51 1.23
N VAL A 226 2.60 -12.63 0.52
CA VAL A 226 1.30 -13.32 0.41
C VAL A 226 1.09 -14.41 1.47
N ALA A 227 2.13 -15.13 1.89
CA ALA A 227 2.00 -16.34 2.71
C ALA A 227 1.33 -16.11 4.08
N ARG A 228 1.35 -14.86 4.59
CA ARG A 228 0.71 -14.49 5.87
C ARG A 228 -0.74 -14.03 5.71
N ILE A 229 -1.18 -13.75 4.49
CA ILE A 229 -2.44 -13.09 4.18
C ILE A 229 -3.42 -14.07 3.53
N VAL A 230 -2.94 -14.93 2.63
CA VAL A 230 -3.78 -15.87 1.87
C VAL A 230 -3.90 -17.23 2.55
N SER A 231 -4.94 -17.99 2.21
CA SER A 231 -5.10 -19.36 2.69
C SER A 231 -4.05 -20.31 2.08
N PRO A 232 -3.72 -21.44 2.72
CA PRO A 232 -2.74 -22.39 2.18
C PRO A 232 -3.11 -22.93 0.79
N SER A 233 -4.40 -23.15 0.51
CA SER A 233 -4.87 -23.59 -0.82
C SER A 233 -4.69 -22.51 -1.89
N ASP A 234 -4.97 -21.25 -1.54
CA ASP A 234 -4.80 -20.13 -2.45
C ASP A 234 -3.32 -19.84 -2.72
N LEU A 235 -2.46 -20.03 -1.72
CA LEU A 235 -1.02 -19.93 -1.86
C LEU A 235 -0.50 -20.91 -2.93
N ILE A 236 -0.92 -22.17 -2.85
CA ILE A 236 -0.57 -23.19 -3.85
C ILE A 236 -1.07 -22.76 -5.23
N LEU A 237 -2.33 -22.32 -5.35
CA LEU A 237 -2.90 -21.90 -6.64
C LEU A 237 -2.16 -20.70 -7.26
N LEU A 238 -1.80 -19.71 -6.44
CA LEU A 238 -1.01 -18.55 -6.87
C LEU A 238 0.35 -18.98 -7.40
N PHE A 239 1.05 -19.87 -6.70
CA PHE A 239 2.37 -20.33 -7.13
C PHE A 239 2.29 -21.26 -8.35
N THR A 240 1.22 -22.02 -8.52
CA THR A 240 0.94 -22.74 -9.78
C THR A 240 0.77 -21.77 -10.95
N ARG A 241 0.00 -20.68 -10.76
CA ARG A 241 -0.17 -19.64 -11.78
C ARG A 241 1.14 -18.91 -12.09
N LEU A 242 1.93 -18.56 -11.07
CA LEU A 242 3.26 -17.96 -11.27
C LEU A 242 4.20 -18.87 -12.03
N ASN A 243 4.20 -20.15 -11.69
CA ASN A 243 5.02 -21.11 -12.39
C ASN A 243 4.60 -21.24 -13.87
N SER A 244 3.30 -21.21 -14.17
CA SER A 244 2.83 -21.16 -15.56
C SER A 244 3.36 -19.94 -16.31
N ILE A 245 3.31 -18.76 -15.70
CA ILE A 245 3.85 -17.51 -16.29
C ILE A 245 5.35 -17.60 -16.50
N PHE A 246 6.09 -18.06 -15.50
CA PHE A 246 7.53 -18.29 -15.61
C PHE A 246 7.84 -19.21 -16.80
N LYS A 247 7.14 -20.34 -16.93
CA LYS A 247 7.31 -21.27 -18.06
C LYS A 247 7.05 -20.59 -19.41
N GLN A 248 5.95 -19.83 -19.52
CA GLN A 248 5.62 -19.11 -20.76
C GLN A 248 6.67 -18.07 -21.15
N LEU A 249 7.12 -17.25 -20.19
CA LEU A 249 8.13 -16.21 -20.42
C LEU A 249 9.49 -16.82 -20.77
N LEU A 250 9.89 -17.89 -20.08
CA LEU A 250 11.13 -18.61 -20.36
C LEU A 250 11.07 -19.28 -21.73
N ALA A 251 9.99 -19.99 -22.07
CA ALA A 251 9.79 -20.59 -23.39
C ALA A 251 9.89 -19.54 -24.51
N ARG A 252 9.29 -18.36 -24.31
CA ARG A 252 9.40 -17.22 -25.24
C ARG A 252 10.85 -16.76 -25.39
N ARG A 253 11.60 -16.63 -24.29
CA ARG A 253 13.02 -16.23 -24.32
C ARG A 253 13.91 -17.28 -25.00
N LEU A 254 13.71 -18.55 -24.73
CA LEU A 254 14.47 -19.65 -25.34
C LEU A 254 14.28 -19.69 -26.86
N ARG A 255 13.06 -19.44 -27.34
CA ARG A 255 12.76 -19.29 -28.78
C ARG A 255 13.55 -18.14 -29.41
N GLN A 256 13.65 -16.99 -28.72
CA GLN A 256 14.44 -15.85 -29.21
C GLN A 256 15.93 -16.16 -29.29
N LEU A 257 16.45 -16.90 -28.31
CA LEU A 257 17.85 -17.37 -28.28
C LEU A 257 18.11 -18.56 -29.22
N ARG A 258 17.05 -19.12 -29.85
CA ARG A 258 17.09 -20.31 -30.71
C ARG A 258 17.69 -21.55 -30.04
N ILE A 259 17.41 -21.71 -28.75
CA ILE A 259 17.82 -22.88 -27.99
C ILE A 259 16.81 -23.99 -28.22
N ALA A 260 17.28 -25.16 -28.64
CA ALA A 260 16.45 -26.33 -28.90
C ALA A 260 16.53 -27.35 -27.76
N ASN A 261 15.51 -28.19 -27.63
CA ASN A 261 15.55 -29.38 -26.79
C ASN A 261 16.29 -30.51 -27.52
N ASP A 262 17.61 -30.37 -27.66
CA ASP A 262 18.47 -31.27 -28.43
C ASP A 262 19.38 -32.14 -27.54
N GLY A 263 19.29 -31.99 -26.22
CA GLY A 263 20.21 -32.64 -25.27
C GLY A 263 21.65 -32.13 -25.34
N GLY A 264 21.90 -31.02 -26.06
CA GLY A 264 23.22 -30.42 -26.22
C GLY A 264 23.72 -29.65 -24.99
N PRO A 265 24.90 -29.03 -25.08
CA PRO A 265 25.51 -28.33 -23.94
C PRO A 265 24.65 -27.19 -23.38
N GLN A 266 23.99 -26.42 -24.24
CA GLN A 266 23.10 -25.33 -23.81
C GLN A 266 21.83 -25.87 -23.12
N HIS A 267 21.27 -26.97 -23.63
CA HIS A 267 20.17 -27.66 -22.96
C HIS A 267 20.59 -28.10 -21.54
N GLY A 268 21.75 -28.74 -21.38
CA GLY A 268 22.24 -29.18 -20.07
C GLY A 268 22.50 -28.03 -19.08
N LEU A 269 22.98 -26.88 -19.57
CA LEU A 269 23.13 -25.68 -18.74
C LEU A 269 21.77 -25.15 -18.26
N LEU A 270 20.79 -25.04 -19.17
CA LEU A 270 19.42 -24.67 -18.83
C LEU A 270 18.78 -25.66 -17.84
N THR A 271 19.00 -26.97 -18.01
CA THR A 271 18.51 -27.97 -17.04
C THR A 271 19.05 -27.71 -15.64
N SER A 272 20.31 -27.28 -15.51
CA SER A 272 20.90 -26.94 -14.21
C SER A 272 20.21 -25.75 -13.55
N ASP A 273 19.89 -24.72 -14.33
CA ASP A 273 19.11 -23.55 -13.87
C ASP A 273 17.67 -23.93 -13.45
N LEU A 274 17.00 -24.77 -14.24
CA LEU A 274 15.66 -25.25 -13.94
C LEU A 274 15.61 -26.10 -12.68
N LEU A 275 16.60 -26.98 -12.47
CA LEU A 275 16.73 -27.76 -11.25
C LEU A 275 16.94 -26.85 -10.02
N TYR A 276 17.73 -25.78 -10.18
CA TYR A 276 17.88 -24.77 -9.14
C TYR A 276 16.54 -24.10 -8.82
N TYR A 277 15.79 -23.65 -9.82
CA TYR A 277 14.47 -23.05 -9.64
C TYR A 277 13.50 -23.99 -8.90
N ILE A 278 13.38 -25.25 -9.35
CA ILE A 278 12.51 -26.26 -8.72
C ILE A 278 12.84 -26.40 -7.25
N LYS A 279 14.12 -26.67 -6.95
CA LYS A 279 14.59 -26.91 -5.58
C LYS A 279 14.30 -25.72 -4.66
N GLN A 280 14.46 -24.49 -5.17
CA GLN A 280 14.23 -23.30 -4.36
C GLN A 280 12.74 -23.03 -4.14
N VAL A 281 11.90 -23.16 -5.17
CA VAL A 281 10.45 -22.95 -5.02
C VAL A 281 9.84 -23.99 -4.07
N GLN A 282 10.25 -25.25 -4.17
CA GLN A 282 9.79 -26.31 -3.27
C GLN A 282 10.39 -26.24 -1.86
N SER A 283 11.35 -25.34 -1.61
CA SER A 283 11.89 -25.12 -0.26
C SER A 283 11.01 -24.22 0.61
N PHE A 284 10.05 -23.50 0.02
CA PHE A 284 9.15 -22.65 0.77
C PHE A 284 8.08 -23.47 1.52
N PRO A 285 7.80 -23.14 2.79
CA PRO A 285 6.76 -23.82 3.57
C PRO A 285 5.41 -23.83 2.86
N GLY A 286 4.81 -25.02 2.70
CA GLY A 286 3.52 -25.22 2.05
C GLY A 286 3.57 -25.38 0.53
N LEU A 287 4.75 -25.33 -0.09
CA LEU A 287 4.97 -25.53 -1.53
C LEU A 287 5.82 -26.77 -1.85
N GLU A 288 6.09 -27.63 -0.86
CA GLU A 288 7.01 -28.76 -0.98
C GLU A 288 6.53 -29.80 -2.01
N MET A 289 5.22 -29.97 -2.12
CA MET A 289 4.58 -30.91 -3.07
C MET A 289 4.06 -30.22 -4.33
N LEU A 290 4.45 -28.96 -4.58
CA LEU A 290 4.02 -28.25 -5.78
C LEU A 290 4.65 -28.88 -7.03
N GLU A 291 3.82 -29.44 -7.90
CA GLU A 291 4.26 -30.00 -9.18
C GLU A 291 4.48 -28.87 -10.20
N LEU A 292 5.75 -28.57 -10.50
CA LEU A 292 6.10 -27.45 -11.37
C LEU A 292 6.10 -27.80 -12.87
N HIS A 293 6.26 -29.08 -13.23
CA HIS A 293 6.24 -29.55 -14.63
C HIS A 293 7.02 -28.63 -15.58
N VAL A 294 8.27 -28.31 -15.24
CA VAL A 294 9.09 -27.33 -15.97
C VAL A 294 9.45 -27.80 -17.39
N ASP A 295 9.32 -29.09 -17.68
CA ASP A 295 9.54 -29.64 -19.03
C ASP A 295 8.54 -29.09 -20.06
N GLU A 296 7.40 -28.57 -19.61
CA GLU A 296 6.39 -27.93 -20.46
C GLU A 296 6.88 -26.63 -21.13
N ILE A 297 8.05 -26.08 -20.75
CA ILE A 297 8.67 -24.94 -21.45
C ILE A 297 8.95 -25.23 -22.93
N TRP A 298 9.06 -26.50 -23.30
CA TRP A 298 9.31 -26.92 -24.68
C TRP A 298 8.02 -27.15 -25.48
N THR A 299 6.89 -27.33 -24.80
CA THR A 299 5.59 -27.62 -25.41
C THR A 299 4.64 -26.41 -25.43
N THR A 300 5.00 -25.33 -24.73
CA THR A 300 4.21 -24.08 -24.69
C THR A 300 4.34 -23.34 -26.02
N ASN A 301 3.30 -23.45 -26.86
CA ASN A 301 3.16 -22.70 -28.13
C ASN A 301 3.04 -21.20 -27.89
#